data_AF-A0A5J5BB41-F1
#
_entry.id   AF-A0A5J5BB41-F1
#
_cell.length_a   1.000
_cell.length_b   1.000
_cell.length_c   1.000
_cell.angle_alpha   90.00
_cell.angle_beta   90.00
_cell.angle_gamma   90.00
#
_symmetry.space_group_name_H-M   'P 1'
#
loop_
_entity.id
_entity.type
_entity.pdbx_description
1 polymer ?
#
loop_
_entity_poly.entity_id
_entity_poly.type
_entity_poly.pdbx_seq_one_letter_code
_entity_poly.pdbx_strand_id
1 'polypeptide(L)'
;MQTLSISHRLCPTSRRLSPVPVTAISTRSFGSVSCVRTVKCCSLESPSLVTDETSFFEASRKGNLIPLYQCIFSDHLTPVLAYRCLVKEDDREAPSFLFESVEPGFRASSVGRYSVVGAQPAIEIVAKENKVTIVDHRKGSLTEEVVDDPMKIPRSISECWKPQLIDELPDAFCGGWRRKLM
;
A
#
# COMPACT_ATOMS: atom_id res chain seq x y z
N MET A 1 -17.02 24.31 32.12
CA MET A 1 -16.08 25.42 31.95
C MET A 1 -15.13 25.06 30.80
N GLN A 2 -14.93 26.03 29.90
CA GLN A 2 -13.92 26.13 28.84
C GLN A 2 -13.93 25.10 27.70
N THR A 3 -14.70 25.44 26.68
CA THR A 3 -14.47 25.10 25.27
C THR A 3 -13.38 26.03 24.71
N LEU A 4 -12.36 25.48 24.04
CA LEU A 4 -11.39 26.26 23.28
C LEU A 4 -11.57 26.00 21.78
N SER A 5 -11.87 27.09 21.08
CA SER A 5 -12.06 27.25 19.64
C SER A 5 -10.76 27.61 18.94
N ILE A 6 -10.44 27.00 17.80
CA ILE A 6 -9.45 27.51 16.81
C ILE A 6 -9.96 27.13 15.40
N SER A 7 -10.70 28.03 14.74
CA SER A 7 -10.25 28.94 13.66
C SER A 7 -10.12 28.29 12.27
N HIS A 8 -11.23 28.27 11.53
CA HIS A 8 -11.24 28.02 10.09
C HIS A 8 -10.75 29.29 9.35
N ARG A 9 -9.60 29.21 8.67
CA ARG A 9 -9.24 30.20 7.65
C ARG A 9 -9.97 29.85 6.36
N LEU A 10 -11.00 30.62 6.05
CA LEU A 10 -11.63 30.71 4.74
C LEU A 10 -10.82 31.68 3.87
N CYS A 11 -10.49 31.29 2.64
CA CYS A 11 -10.12 32.22 1.56
C CYS A 11 -10.40 31.58 0.18
N PRO A 12 -10.58 32.39 -0.87
CA PRO A 12 -11.83 32.39 -1.63
C PRO A 12 -11.76 31.71 -3.01
N THR A 13 -12.94 31.26 -3.43
CA THR A 13 -13.28 30.80 -4.78
C THR A 13 -13.07 31.91 -5.81
N SER A 14 -12.25 31.65 -6.83
CA SER A 14 -12.14 32.48 -8.03
C SER A 14 -12.44 31.62 -9.26
N ARG A 15 -13.60 31.87 -9.88
CA ARG A 15 -13.99 31.32 -11.18
C ARG A 15 -13.01 31.79 -12.26
N ARG A 16 -12.65 30.93 -13.19
CA ARG A 16 -12.63 31.28 -14.62
C ARG A 16 -12.86 30.04 -15.49
N LEU A 17 -13.96 30.12 -16.25
CA LEU A 17 -14.34 29.22 -17.33
C LEU A 17 -13.50 29.57 -18.57
N SER A 18 -13.09 28.55 -19.31
CA SER A 18 -12.82 28.67 -20.75
C SER A 18 -13.24 27.37 -21.46
N PRO A 19 -14.13 27.44 -22.46
CA PRO A 19 -14.54 26.28 -23.26
C PRO A 19 -13.62 26.13 -24.48
N VAL A 20 -13.18 24.92 -24.79
CA VAL A 20 -12.38 24.59 -25.99
C VAL A 20 -12.89 23.23 -26.53
N PRO A 21 -13.02 23.04 -27.85
CA PRO A 21 -14.27 22.62 -28.48
C PRO A 21 -14.49 21.12 -28.55
N VAL A 22 -15.76 20.75 -28.61
CA VAL A 22 -16.26 19.41 -28.94
C VAL A 22 -16.13 19.21 -30.44
N THR A 23 -15.27 18.28 -30.87
CA THR A 23 -15.33 17.73 -32.22
C THR A 23 -16.07 16.39 -32.13
N ALA A 24 -17.34 16.42 -32.53
CA ALA A 24 -18.12 15.22 -32.76
C ALA A 24 -17.62 14.54 -34.05
N ILE A 25 -17.26 13.26 -33.97
CA ILE A 25 -17.25 12.38 -35.14
C ILE A 25 -18.08 11.14 -34.77
N SER A 26 -19.22 11.05 -35.45
CA SER A 26 -20.09 9.88 -35.51
C SER A 26 -19.53 8.89 -36.53
N THR A 27 -19.42 7.62 -36.18
CA THR A 27 -20.19 6.51 -36.80
C THR A 27 -19.71 5.17 -36.25
N ARG A 28 -20.67 4.24 -36.16
CA ARG A 28 -20.58 2.93 -35.52
C ARG A 28 -19.83 1.93 -36.39
N SER A 29 -19.06 1.06 -35.75
CA SER A 29 -18.85 -0.32 -36.20
C SER A 29 -18.64 -1.21 -34.97
N PHE A 30 -19.58 -2.12 -34.75
CA PHE A 30 -19.46 -3.21 -33.78
C PHE A 30 -18.41 -4.19 -34.29
N GLY A 31 -17.37 -4.42 -33.49
CA GLY A 31 -16.38 -5.46 -33.69
C GLY A 31 -15.75 -5.77 -32.33
N SER A 32 -15.98 -6.99 -31.85
CA SER A 32 -15.35 -7.53 -30.64
C SER A 32 -13.83 -7.57 -30.82
N VAL A 33 -13.12 -6.77 -30.03
CA VAL A 33 -11.67 -6.90 -29.86
C VAL A 33 -11.32 -6.50 -28.44
N SER A 34 -10.74 -7.46 -27.72
CA SER A 34 -10.16 -7.31 -26.39
C SER A 34 -9.12 -6.20 -26.38
N CYS A 35 -9.54 -4.99 -25.99
CA CYS A 35 -8.62 -3.88 -25.81
C CYS A 35 -7.96 -4.01 -24.43
N VAL A 36 -6.96 -4.87 -24.33
CA VAL A 36 -5.99 -4.84 -23.23
C VAL A 36 -5.18 -3.56 -23.44
N ARG A 37 -5.63 -2.45 -22.85
CA ARG A 37 -4.85 -1.22 -22.80
C ARG A 37 -3.72 -1.46 -21.80
N THR A 38 -2.57 -1.90 -22.31
CA THR A 38 -1.33 -1.84 -21.54
C THR A 38 -1.05 -0.36 -21.28
N VAL A 39 -1.31 0.08 -20.05
CA VAL A 39 -0.93 1.41 -19.61
C VAL A 39 0.59 1.42 -19.57
N LYS A 40 1.22 1.88 -20.64
CA LYS A 40 2.66 2.10 -20.68
C LYS A 40 2.90 3.30 -19.76
N CYS A 41 3.29 3.00 -18.52
CA CYS A 41 3.80 3.99 -17.59
C CYS A 41 5.05 4.58 -18.24
N CYS A 42 4.92 5.77 -18.83
CA CYS A 42 6.07 6.58 -19.16
C CYS A 42 6.59 7.12 -17.84
N SER A 43 7.53 6.39 -17.24
CA SER A 43 8.40 6.94 -16.20
C SER A 43 9.18 8.10 -16.82
N LEU A 44 8.61 9.31 -16.70
CA LEU A 44 9.44 10.50 -16.63
C LEU A 44 10.45 10.21 -15.52
N GLU A 45 11.74 10.35 -15.83
CA GLU A 45 12.81 10.25 -14.85
C GLU A 45 12.42 11.13 -13.66
N SER A 46 11.93 10.47 -12.62
CA SER A 46 11.61 11.11 -11.36
C SER A 46 12.97 11.49 -10.79
N PRO A 47 13.13 12.68 -10.20
CA PRO A 47 14.32 12.92 -9.41
C PRO A 47 14.37 11.82 -8.34
N SER A 48 15.49 11.10 -8.34
CA SER A 48 15.98 10.22 -7.27
C SER A 48 15.15 8.98 -6.90
N LEU A 49 15.20 7.93 -7.74
CA LEU A 49 15.27 6.54 -7.23
C LEU A 49 16.57 6.27 -6.44
N VAL A 50 17.47 7.25 -6.40
CA VAL A 50 18.54 7.33 -5.43
C VAL A 50 17.94 7.88 -4.15
N THR A 51 17.27 7.04 -3.35
CA THR A 51 17.45 7.18 -1.89
C THR A 51 18.96 7.29 -1.72
N ASP A 52 19.44 8.49 -1.40
CA ASP A 52 20.85 8.85 -1.35
C ASP A 52 21.57 7.68 -0.67
N GLU A 53 22.44 6.97 -1.40
CA GLU A 53 23.08 5.74 -0.87
C GLU A 53 23.75 6.04 0.48
N THR A 54 24.18 7.29 0.65
CA THR A 54 24.70 7.82 1.92
C THR A 54 23.62 7.87 3.00
N SER A 55 22.41 8.38 2.72
CA SER A 55 21.27 8.39 3.66
C SER A 55 20.85 6.99 4.08
N PHE A 56 20.83 6.03 3.15
CA PHE A 56 20.55 4.61 3.47
C PHE A 56 21.64 4.04 4.37
N PHE A 57 22.90 4.29 4.03
CA PHE A 57 24.04 3.84 4.84
C PHE A 57 24.00 4.43 6.24
N GLU A 58 23.71 5.72 6.39
CA GLU A 58 23.57 6.38 7.70
C GLU A 58 22.40 5.82 8.52
N ALA A 59 21.25 5.58 7.89
CA ALA A 59 20.10 4.94 8.53
C ALA A 59 20.43 3.51 8.97
N SER A 60 21.21 2.75 8.16
CA SER A 60 21.61 1.37 8.47
C SER A 60 22.48 1.24 9.72
N ARG A 61 23.20 2.31 10.08
CA ARG A 61 23.99 2.34 11.32
C ARG A 61 23.11 2.45 12.56
N LYS A 62 21.88 2.95 12.42
CA LYS A 62 20.93 3.17 13.52
C LYS A 62 19.94 2.01 13.66
N GLY A 63 19.65 1.27 12.59
CA GLY A 63 18.72 0.14 12.60
C GLY A 63 18.90 -0.80 11.41
N ASN A 64 18.33 -2.00 11.49
CA ASN A 64 18.51 -3.06 10.51
C ASN A 64 17.30 -3.25 9.57
N LEU A 65 16.23 -2.49 9.77
CA LEU A 65 15.07 -2.47 8.88
C LEU A 65 14.84 -1.04 8.40
N ILE A 66 15.26 -0.76 7.18
CA ILE A 66 15.26 0.57 6.57
C ILE A 66 14.25 0.56 5.43
N PRO A 67 13.17 1.35 5.49
CA PRO A 67 12.19 1.38 4.43
C PRO A 67 12.76 2.12 3.20
N LEU A 68 12.57 1.53 2.03
CA LEU A 68 12.83 2.16 0.74
C LEU A 68 11.49 2.51 0.11
N TYR A 69 11.35 3.75 -0.36
CA TYR A 69 10.10 4.24 -0.93
C TYR A 69 10.35 5.17 -2.11
N GLN A 70 9.33 5.28 -2.94
CA GLN A 70 9.27 6.24 -4.05
C GLN A 70 7.87 6.82 -4.08
N CYS A 71 7.77 8.15 -4.05
CA CYS A 71 6.51 8.82 -4.33
C CYS A 71 6.26 8.85 -5.83
N ILE A 72 5.07 8.42 -6.24
CA ILE A 72 4.64 8.39 -7.64
C ILE A 72 3.39 9.25 -7.81
N PHE A 73 3.19 9.81 -9.00
CA PHE A 73 1.92 10.44 -9.35
C PHE A 73 0.84 9.37 -9.49
N SER A 74 -0.27 9.58 -8.79
CA SER A 74 -1.29 8.54 -8.61
C SER A 74 -2.71 9.06 -8.81
N ASP A 75 -2.89 10.15 -9.59
CA ASP A 75 -4.19 10.81 -9.79
C ASP A 75 -5.30 9.88 -10.30
N HIS A 76 -4.91 8.82 -11.03
CA HIS A 76 -5.82 7.80 -11.56
C HIS A 76 -5.81 6.48 -10.79
N LEU A 77 -4.94 6.34 -9.78
CA LEU A 77 -4.87 5.12 -8.97
C LEU A 77 -5.80 5.26 -7.78
N THR A 78 -6.95 4.59 -7.85
CA THR A 78 -7.74 4.29 -6.65
C THR A 78 -7.08 3.13 -5.89
N PRO A 79 -7.32 2.97 -4.59
CA PRO A 79 -6.73 1.87 -3.81
C PRO A 79 -7.00 0.48 -4.42
N VAL A 80 -8.20 0.26 -4.95
CA VAL A 80 -8.58 -0.98 -5.65
C VAL A 80 -7.77 -1.17 -6.93
N LEU A 81 -7.54 -0.10 -7.71
CA LEU A 81 -6.71 -0.18 -8.91
C LEU A 81 -5.24 -0.46 -8.56
N ALA A 82 -4.71 0.22 -7.54
CA ALA A 82 -3.35 -0.03 -7.05
C ALA A 82 -3.17 -1.49 -6.57
N TYR A 83 -4.14 -2.05 -5.86
CA TYR A 83 -4.14 -3.45 -5.45
C TYR A 83 -4.11 -4.40 -6.66
N ARG A 84 -4.94 -4.14 -7.67
CA ARG A 84 -4.96 -4.94 -8.92
C ARG A 84 -3.66 -4.86 -9.71
N CYS A 85 -2.89 -3.78 -9.59
CA CYS A 85 -1.56 -3.69 -10.21
C CYS A 85 -0.53 -4.59 -9.52
N LEU A 86 -0.72 -4.93 -8.24
CA LEU A 86 0.21 -5.75 -7.46
C LEU A 86 -0.11 -7.25 -7.53
N VAL A 87 -1.38 -7.60 -7.67
CA VAL A 87 -1.84 -9.00 -7.68
C VAL A 87 -2.08 -9.45 -9.11
N LYS A 88 -1.47 -10.57 -9.52
CA LYS A 88 -1.70 -11.15 -10.85
C LYS A 88 -3.15 -11.64 -10.95
N GLU A 89 -3.81 -11.38 -12.07
CA GLU A 89 -5.23 -11.73 -12.25
C GLU A 89 -5.50 -13.25 -12.13
N ASP A 90 -4.50 -14.07 -12.48
CA ASP A 90 -4.60 -15.54 -12.48
C ASP A 90 -4.25 -16.17 -11.11
N ASP A 91 -3.64 -15.42 -10.20
CA ASP A 91 -3.15 -15.94 -8.92
C ASP A 91 -4.01 -15.43 -7.75
N ARG A 92 -5.24 -15.94 -7.68
CA ARG A 92 -6.25 -15.52 -6.69
C ARG A 92 -5.91 -15.92 -5.26
N GLU A 93 -5.05 -16.92 -5.10
CA GLU A 93 -4.64 -17.46 -3.81
C GLU A 93 -3.35 -16.80 -3.29
N ALA A 94 -2.69 -15.98 -4.11
CA ALA A 94 -1.49 -15.26 -3.70
C ALA A 94 -1.74 -14.41 -2.43
N PRO A 95 -0.87 -14.55 -1.40
CA PRO A 95 -0.98 -13.78 -0.18
C PRO A 95 -0.87 -12.28 -0.47
N SER A 96 -1.97 -11.58 -0.22
CA SER A 96 -2.14 -10.16 -0.49
C SER A 96 -3.24 -9.55 0.37
N PHE A 97 -3.20 -8.23 0.55
CA PHE A 97 -4.19 -7.48 1.32
C PHE A 97 -4.39 -6.07 0.77
N LEU A 98 -5.59 -5.54 1.01
CA LEU A 98 -5.96 -4.14 0.86
C LEU A 98 -6.70 -3.74 2.13
N PHE A 99 -6.18 -2.75 2.85
CA PHE A 99 -6.81 -2.17 4.02
C PHE A 99 -7.24 -0.74 3.73
N GLU A 100 -8.51 -0.47 3.99
CA GLU A 100 -9.10 0.86 3.90
C GLU A 100 -9.82 1.13 5.22
N SER A 101 -9.67 2.35 5.73
CA SER A 101 -10.45 2.80 6.88
C SER A 101 -11.70 3.49 6.34
N VAL A 102 -12.88 3.08 6.80
CA VAL A 102 -14.14 3.75 6.46
C VAL A 102 -14.86 4.08 7.76
N GLU A 103 -15.17 5.35 7.94
CA GLU A 103 -16.01 5.81 9.04
C GLU A 103 -17.45 5.92 8.52
N PRO A 104 -18.36 5.05 8.98
CA PRO A 104 -19.75 5.12 8.55
C PRO A 104 -20.42 6.35 9.18
N GLY A 105 -20.78 7.33 8.35
CA GLY A 105 -21.54 8.50 8.76
C GLY A 105 -23.01 8.39 8.37
N PHE A 106 -23.90 9.05 9.13
CA PHE A 106 -25.35 9.00 8.93
C PHE A 106 -25.83 9.59 7.58
N ARG A 107 -25.00 10.41 6.92
CA ARG A 107 -25.30 11.06 5.63
C ARG A 107 -24.32 10.70 4.51
N ALA A 108 -23.06 10.46 4.85
CA ALA A 108 -22.02 10.03 3.93
C ALA A 108 -20.94 9.31 4.74
N SER A 109 -20.37 8.24 4.19
CA SER A 109 -19.20 7.57 4.75
C SER A 109 -17.93 8.32 4.34
N SER A 110 -17.02 8.56 5.28
CA SER A 110 -15.68 9.08 4.99
C SER A 110 -14.70 7.93 4.84
N VAL A 111 -13.91 7.96 3.77
CA VAL A 111 -12.74 7.09 3.62
C VAL A 111 -11.56 7.76 4.30
N GLY A 112 -10.76 6.98 5.03
CA GLY A 112 -9.56 7.42 5.71
C GLY A 112 -8.52 7.99 4.74
N ARG A 113 -7.61 8.80 5.27
CA ARG A 113 -6.57 9.48 4.46
C ARG A 113 -5.62 8.52 3.73
N TYR A 114 -5.45 7.31 4.25
CA TYR A 114 -4.52 6.32 3.73
C TYR A 114 -5.23 4.99 3.50
N SER A 115 -4.90 4.36 2.37
CA SER A 115 -5.16 2.94 2.12
C SER A 115 -3.82 2.22 2.06
N VAL A 116 -3.75 1.00 2.59
CA VAL A 116 -2.51 0.19 2.60
C VAL A 116 -2.73 -1.05 1.77
N VAL A 117 -1.88 -1.23 0.76
CA VAL A 117 -1.86 -2.42 -0.09
C VAL A 117 -0.57 -3.19 0.13
N GLY A 118 -0.65 -4.51 0.05
CA GLY A 118 0.53 -5.37 0.11
C GLY A 118 0.28 -6.69 -0.62
N ALA A 119 1.33 -7.22 -1.23
CA ALA A 119 1.34 -8.51 -1.91
C ALA A 119 2.73 -9.13 -1.76
N GLN A 120 2.84 -10.43 -1.99
CA GLN A 120 4.12 -11.15 -2.03
C GLN A 120 4.97 -10.94 -0.76
N PRO A 121 4.45 -11.31 0.43
CA PRO A 121 5.20 -11.20 1.67
C PRO A 121 6.48 -12.04 1.60
N ALA A 122 7.53 -11.60 2.30
CA ALA A 122 8.76 -12.37 2.41
C ALA A 122 8.58 -13.65 3.22
N ILE A 123 7.72 -13.61 4.24
CA ILE A 123 7.41 -14.72 5.15
C ILE A 123 5.90 -14.78 5.34
N GLU A 124 5.32 -15.97 5.21
CA GLU A 124 3.94 -16.28 5.56
C GLU A 124 3.92 -17.21 6.78
N ILE A 125 2.99 -16.95 7.71
CA ILE A 125 2.78 -17.78 8.90
C ILE A 125 1.31 -18.17 8.94
N VAL A 126 1.03 -19.46 8.79
CA VAL A 126 -0.30 -20.03 8.83
C VAL A 126 -0.42 -20.84 10.11
N ALA A 127 -1.34 -20.47 10.98
CA ALA A 127 -1.62 -21.19 12.21
C ALA A 127 -3.00 -21.87 12.12
N LYS A 128 -3.04 -23.17 12.37
CA LYS A 128 -4.27 -23.95 12.53
C LYS A 128 -4.17 -24.72 13.83
N GLU A 129 -5.01 -24.37 14.79
CA GLU A 129 -4.92 -24.87 16.17
C GLU A 129 -3.50 -24.60 16.72
N ASN A 130 -2.80 -25.64 17.20
CA ASN A 130 -1.43 -25.52 17.69
C ASN A 130 -0.37 -25.80 16.61
N LYS A 131 -0.78 -26.11 15.38
CA LYS A 131 0.15 -26.34 14.26
C LYS A 131 0.39 -25.02 13.53
N VAL A 132 1.66 -24.64 13.41
CA VAL A 132 2.11 -23.45 12.68
C VAL A 132 2.97 -23.86 11.50
N THR A 133 2.63 -23.37 10.32
CA THR A 133 3.42 -23.51 9.09
C THR A 133 4.03 -22.16 8.75
N ILE A 134 5.36 -22.12 8.62
CA ILE A 134 6.14 -20.94 8.27
C ILE A 134 6.67 -21.15 6.86
N VAL A 135 6.32 -20.25 5.95
CA VAL A 135 6.80 -20.25 4.56
C VAL A 135 7.72 -19.04 4.37
N ASP A 136 9.01 -19.27 4.14
CA ASP A 136 9.97 -18.21 3.79
C ASP A 136 10.13 -18.20 2.26
N HIS A 137 9.47 -17.24 1.61
CA HIS A 137 9.50 -17.10 0.15
C HIS A 137 10.86 -16.64 -0.38
N ARG A 138 11.73 -16.05 0.45
CA ARG A 138 13.08 -15.64 0.04
C ARG A 138 14.02 -16.83 -0.03
N LYS A 139 13.91 -17.74 0.94
CA LYS A 139 14.73 -18.96 1.01
C LYS A 139 14.10 -20.15 0.28
N GLY A 140 12.80 -20.08 -0.03
CA GLY A 140 12.05 -21.21 -0.57
C GLY A 140 11.88 -22.35 0.43
N SER A 141 11.92 -22.05 1.74
CA SER A 141 11.83 -23.06 2.80
C SER A 141 10.46 -23.06 3.45
N LEU A 142 9.99 -24.27 3.78
CA LEU A 142 8.77 -24.49 4.57
C LEU A 142 9.16 -25.21 5.87
N THR A 143 8.68 -24.68 6.99
CA THR A 143 8.91 -25.25 8.32
C THR A 143 7.57 -25.43 9.03
N GLU A 144 7.39 -26.57 9.68
CA GLU A 144 6.20 -26.84 10.49
C GLU A 144 6.60 -27.04 11.94
N GLU A 145 5.87 -26.38 12.84
CA GLU A 145 6.12 -26.45 14.27
C GLU A 145 4.79 -26.61 15.01
N VAL A 146 4.83 -27.29 16.15
CA VAL A 146 3.68 -27.40 17.07
C VAL A 146 3.98 -26.57 18.30
N VAL A 147 3.16 -25.56 18.56
CA VAL A 147 3.38 -24.56 19.61
C VAL A 147 2.06 -24.28 20.32
N ASP A 148 2.10 -24.13 21.64
CA ASP A 148 0.91 -23.82 22.44
C ASP A 148 0.31 -22.45 22.12
N ASP A 149 1.16 -21.47 21.81
CA ASP A 149 0.76 -20.11 21.41
C ASP A 149 1.40 -19.75 20.05
N PRO A 150 0.65 -19.82 18.95
CA PRO A 150 1.11 -19.44 17.62
C PRO A 150 1.62 -18.01 17.50
N MET A 151 1.18 -17.09 18.37
CA MET A 151 1.62 -15.69 18.32
C MET A 151 3.08 -15.49 18.78
N LYS A 152 3.69 -16.49 19.41
CA LYS A 152 5.11 -16.46 19.78
C LYS A 152 6.03 -16.48 18.56
N ILE A 153 5.62 -17.15 17.48
CA ILE A 153 6.43 -17.28 16.25
C ILE A 153 6.69 -15.91 15.58
N PRO A 154 5.67 -15.14 15.16
CA PRO A 154 5.91 -13.83 14.56
C PRO A 154 6.64 -12.89 15.52
N ARG A 155 6.35 -12.98 16.84
CA ARG A 155 7.05 -12.21 17.86
C ARG A 155 8.55 -12.50 17.83
N SER A 156 8.95 -13.77 17.98
CA SER A 156 10.35 -14.21 17.97
C SER A 156 11.08 -13.77 16.71
N ILE A 157 10.46 -13.88 15.54
CA ILE A 157 11.07 -13.45 14.27
C ILE A 157 11.31 -11.93 14.26
N SER A 158 10.35 -11.16 14.77
CA SER A 158 10.43 -9.68 14.77
C SER A 158 11.22 -9.07 15.93
N GLU A 159 11.57 -9.85 16.96
CA GLU A 159 12.30 -9.36 18.14
C GLU A 159 13.64 -8.70 17.78
N CYS A 160 14.30 -9.19 16.74
CA CYS A 160 15.57 -8.65 16.26
C CYS A 160 15.40 -7.44 15.33
N TRP A 161 14.18 -7.04 14.97
CA TRP A 161 13.95 -5.91 14.06
C TRP A 161 14.04 -4.58 14.81
N LYS A 162 14.90 -3.70 14.28
CA LYS A 162 15.12 -2.33 14.73
C LYS A 162 14.74 -1.40 13.56
N PRO A 163 13.44 -1.16 13.33
CA PRO A 163 12.97 -0.30 12.26
C PRO A 163 13.49 1.12 12.41
N GLN A 164 13.93 1.69 11.30
CA GLN A 164 14.19 3.12 11.20
C GLN A 164 12.90 3.85 10.83
N LEU A 165 12.57 4.87 11.63
CA LEU A 165 11.49 5.80 11.33
C LEU A 165 12.05 6.91 10.45
N ILE A 166 11.34 7.22 9.37
CA ILE A 166 11.70 8.27 8.42
C ILE A 166 10.56 9.29 8.40
N ASP A 167 10.88 10.56 8.68
CA ASP A 167 9.89 11.64 8.82
C ASP A 167 9.10 11.92 7.52
N GLU A 168 9.65 11.55 6.36
CA GLU A 168 9.02 11.74 5.05
C GLU A 168 7.91 10.72 4.77
N LEU A 169 7.95 9.57 5.43
CA LEU A 169 6.89 8.58 5.32
C LEU A 169 5.74 8.97 6.25
N PRO A 170 4.48 8.68 5.87
CA PRO A 170 3.39 8.85 6.81
C PRO A 170 3.70 8.11 8.12
N ASP A 171 3.21 8.62 9.25
CA ASP A 171 3.18 7.91 10.55
C ASP A 171 2.36 6.60 10.51
N ALA A 172 1.99 6.15 9.31
CA ALA A 172 1.39 4.89 9.01
C ALA A 172 2.45 3.77 8.92
N PHE A 173 1.95 2.57 8.71
CA PHE A 173 2.74 1.35 8.65
C PHE A 173 3.74 1.32 7.49
N CYS A 174 5.01 1.10 7.82
CA CYS A 174 6.13 0.96 6.87
C CYS A 174 6.72 -0.47 6.89
N GLY A 175 5.86 -1.49 6.88
CA GLY A 175 6.25 -2.90 6.95
C GLY A 175 6.03 -3.56 8.31
N GLY A 176 6.16 -4.89 8.35
CA GLY A 176 5.90 -5.72 9.54
C GLY A 176 4.82 -6.78 9.31
N TRP A 177 4.29 -7.34 10.40
CA TRP A 177 3.27 -8.39 10.34
C TRP A 177 1.88 -7.83 10.06
N ARG A 178 1.19 -8.43 9.08
CA ARG A 178 -0.25 -8.21 8.86
C ARG A 178 -0.99 -9.53 9.03
N ARG A 179 -2.12 -9.46 9.73
CA ARG A 179 -2.96 -10.63 10.00
C ARG A 179 -4.22 -10.55 9.16
N LYS A 180 -4.54 -11.65 8.50
CA LYS A 180 -5.85 -11.96 7.96
C LYS A 180 -6.38 -13.14 8.76
N LEU A 181 -7.53 -12.96 9.41
CA LEU A 181 -8.24 -14.08 10.03
C LEU A 181 -9.01 -14.77 8.90
N MET A 182 -8.78 -16.07 8.74
CA MET A 182 -9.54 -16.95 7.85
C MET A 182 -10.64 -17.66 8.63
#